data_AF-A0A2M6ZR14-F1
#
_entry.id   AF-A0A2M6ZR14-F1
#
_cell.length_a   1.000
_cell.length_b   1.000
_cell.length_c   1.000
_cell.angle_alpha   90.00
_cell.angle_beta   90.00
_cell.angle_gamma   90.00
#
_symmetry.space_group_name_H-M   'P 1'
#
loop_
_entity.id
_entity.type
_entity.pdbx_description
1 polymer ?
#
loop_
_entity_poly.entity_id
_entity_poly.type
_entity_poly.pdbx_seq_one_letter_code
_entity_poly.pdbx_strand_id
1 'polypeptide(L)'
;MKKIMLILVLVAFVAVALVVFQSIKQDTDNVIKTNKEDYRETHYSIKLGSCNIDFTTYQKELDRDLISIHDTCSNMFLEQKISFFRDILKRIFKDEKGSNFNSIFYGDFFNNPELSEKLAIAAHEDKGWNKRTGKAMSGDSNAFIEDLINTKQIYNNLELLFKEFNLSIKVSSVEKVLARRAYELSYYNSLQKQGIDKKEILPFHCLTWFSIKPIN
;
A
#
# COMPACT_ATOMS: atom_id res chain seq x y z
N MET A 1 20.86 -25.83 -45.03
CA MET A 1 19.65 -25.08 -44.60
C MET A 1 19.36 -25.19 -43.10
N LYS A 2 19.26 -26.38 -42.49
CA LYS A 2 18.93 -26.53 -41.04
C LYS A 2 19.84 -25.76 -40.06
N LYS A 3 21.15 -25.65 -40.32
CA LYS A 3 22.10 -24.91 -39.45
C LYS A 3 21.86 -23.40 -39.44
N ILE A 4 21.44 -22.80 -40.56
CA ILE A 4 21.21 -21.35 -40.66
C ILE A 4 19.94 -20.96 -39.89
N MET A 5 18.90 -21.80 -39.97
CA MET A 5 17.65 -21.58 -39.25
C MET A 5 17.83 -21.66 -37.72
N LEU A 6 18.67 -22.57 -37.23
CA LEU A 6 18.96 -22.68 -35.79
C LEU A 6 19.68 -21.43 -35.24
N ILE A 7 20.61 -20.86 -36.02
CA ILE A 7 21.32 -19.63 -35.63
C ILE A 7 20.37 -18.44 -35.56
N LEU A 8 19.46 -18.30 -36.52
CA LEU A 8 18.48 -17.20 -36.53
C LEU A 8 17.52 -17.24 -35.34
N VAL A 9 17.06 -18.44 -34.95
CA VAL A 9 16.20 -18.62 -33.77
C VAL A 9 16.95 -18.26 -32.48
N LEU A 10 18.21 -18.65 -32.36
CA LEU A 10 19.02 -18.35 -31.17
C LEU A 10 19.26 -16.84 -31.02
N VAL A 11 19.56 -16.15 -32.12
CA VAL A 11 19.76 -14.69 -32.15
C VAL A 11 18.48 -13.96 -31.79
N ALA A 12 17.33 -14.39 -32.30
CA ALA A 12 16.02 -13.83 -31.94
C ALA A 12 15.73 -14.01 -30.45
N PHE A 13 16.02 -15.19 -29.88
CA PHE A 13 15.79 -15.45 -28.46
C PHE A 13 16.69 -14.59 -27.56
N VAL A 14 17.97 -14.43 -27.92
CA VAL A 14 18.92 -13.56 -27.19
C VAL A 14 18.51 -12.09 -27.29
N ALA A 15 18.06 -11.63 -28.46
CA ALA A 15 17.57 -10.26 -28.64
C ALA A 15 16.31 -9.99 -27.80
N VAL A 16 15.35 -10.91 -27.79
CA VAL A 16 14.15 -10.81 -26.94
C VAL A 16 14.54 -10.83 -25.46
N ALA A 17 15.43 -11.73 -25.04
CA ALA A 17 15.92 -11.79 -23.66
C ALA A 17 16.64 -10.50 -23.25
N LEU A 18 17.42 -9.89 -24.14
CA LEU A 18 18.10 -8.60 -23.89
C LEU A 18 17.12 -7.43 -23.77
N VAL A 19 16.09 -7.36 -24.61
CA VAL A 19 15.04 -6.33 -24.51
C VAL A 19 14.25 -6.50 -23.21
N VAL A 20 13.92 -7.73 -22.84
CA VAL A 20 13.27 -8.02 -21.55
C VAL A 20 14.18 -7.64 -20.38
N PHE A 21 15.48 -7.96 -20.43
CA PHE A 21 16.44 -7.59 -19.39
C PHE A 21 16.65 -6.08 -19.28
N GLN A 22 16.67 -5.35 -20.40
CA GLN A 22 16.79 -3.89 -20.41
C GLN A 22 15.53 -3.24 -19.85
N SER A 23 14.35 -3.81 -20.09
CA SER A 23 13.11 -3.33 -19.50
C SER A 23 13.02 -3.55 -17.99
N ILE A 24 13.77 -4.50 -17.43
CA ILE A 24 13.85 -4.77 -15.97
C ILE A 24 14.81 -3.80 -15.26
N LYS A 25 15.73 -3.16 -15.99
CA LYS A 25 16.56 -2.05 -15.50
C LYS A 25 15.81 -0.71 -15.56
N GLN A 26 14.54 -0.70 -15.19
CA GLN A 26 13.86 0.56 -14.92
C GLN A 26 14.52 1.15 -13.68
N ASP A 27 15.33 2.18 -13.95
CA ASP A 27 16.33 2.70 -13.03
C ASP A 27 15.65 3.34 -11.82
N THR A 28 16.17 3.06 -10.63
CA THR A 28 15.78 3.76 -9.38
C THR A 28 16.11 5.26 -9.43
N ASP A 29 16.72 5.74 -10.51
CA ASP A 29 17.07 7.15 -10.77
C ASP A 29 15.85 8.09 -10.79
N ASN A 30 14.63 7.57 -10.89
CA ASN A 30 13.42 8.39 -10.79
C ASN A 30 13.03 8.75 -9.34
N VAL A 31 13.65 8.13 -8.33
CA VAL A 31 13.40 8.44 -6.92
C VAL A 31 14.23 9.64 -6.49
N ILE A 32 13.56 10.75 -6.18
CA ILE A 32 14.19 11.98 -5.69
C ILE A 32 14.39 11.84 -4.17
N LYS A 33 15.66 11.91 -3.74
CA LYS A 33 16.03 11.94 -2.32
C LYS A 33 16.21 13.39 -1.85
N THR A 34 15.56 13.77 -0.76
CA THR A 34 15.74 15.07 -0.13
C THR A 34 15.97 14.91 1.37
N ASN A 35 17.11 15.41 1.88
CA ASN A 35 17.38 15.46 3.32
C ASN A 35 16.84 16.77 3.91
N LYS A 36 16.18 16.68 5.04
CA LYS A 36 15.64 17.80 5.82
C LYS A 36 16.31 17.80 7.19
N GLU A 37 17.51 18.37 7.25
CA GLU A 37 18.36 18.35 8.45
C GLU A 37 17.67 18.93 9.70
N ASP A 38 16.93 20.03 9.54
CA ASP A 38 16.18 20.68 10.63
C ASP A 38 15.15 19.74 11.29
N TYR A 39 14.62 18.79 10.51
CA TYR A 39 13.64 17.81 10.96
C TYR A 39 14.22 16.42 11.17
N ARG A 40 15.51 16.21 10.85
CA ARG A 40 16.18 14.90 10.86
C ARG A 40 15.37 13.84 10.09
N GLU A 41 14.96 14.23 8.89
CA GLU A 41 14.09 13.43 8.02
C GLU A 41 14.71 13.28 6.64
N THR A 42 14.53 12.12 6.03
CA THR A 42 14.90 11.87 4.63
C THR A 42 13.66 11.46 3.87
N HIS A 43 13.34 12.25 2.83
CA HIS A 43 12.22 12.05 1.93
C HIS A 43 12.69 11.35 0.66
N TYR A 44 11.91 10.36 0.22
CA TYR A 44 12.10 9.61 -1.01
C TYR A 44 10.82 9.72 -1.83
N SER A 45 10.86 10.47 -2.93
CA SER A 45 9.65 10.79 -3.69
C SER A 45 9.74 10.45 -5.17
N ILE A 46 8.58 10.12 -5.76
CA ILE A 46 8.36 10.03 -7.20
C ILE A 46 7.23 10.99 -7.57
N LYS A 47 7.47 11.84 -8.57
CA LYS A 47 6.50 12.81 -9.08
C LYS A 47 5.93 12.37 -10.42
N LEU A 48 4.60 12.33 -10.52
CA LEU A 48 3.83 11.92 -11.69
C LEU A 48 2.86 13.05 -12.06
N GLY A 49 3.35 14.05 -12.78
CA GLY A 49 2.58 15.27 -13.06
C GLY A 49 2.25 16.04 -11.78
N SER A 50 0.96 16.11 -11.42
CA SER A 50 0.47 16.71 -10.18
C SER A 50 0.41 15.74 -8.99
N CYS A 51 0.55 14.44 -9.23
CA CYS A 51 0.59 13.41 -8.18
C CYS A 51 2.02 13.24 -7.66
N ASN A 52 2.15 13.08 -6.35
CA ASN A 52 3.41 12.84 -5.66
C ASN A 52 3.23 11.67 -4.71
N ILE A 53 4.15 10.72 -4.75
CA ILE A 53 4.29 9.64 -3.79
C ILE A 53 5.57 9.90 -3.02
N ASP A 54 5.49 10.05 -1.71
CA ASP A 54 6.62 10.36 -0.81
C ASP A 54 6.67 9.36 0.34
N PHE A 55 7.87 8.87 0.62
CA PHE A 55 8.17 8.06 1.79
C PHE A 55 9.17 8.83 2.65
N THR A 56 8.83 9.05 3.91
CA THR A 56 9.71 9.72 4.88
C THR A 56 10.29 8.69 5.84
N THR A 57 11.60 8.75 6.01
CA THR A 57 12.32 8.04 7.08
C THR A 57 12.82 9.06 8.09
N TYR A 58 12.88 8.68 9.36
CA TYR A 58 13.23 9.58 10.45
C TYR A 58 14.54 9.14 11.09
N GLN A 59 15.36 10.11 11.50
CA GLN A 59 16.59 9.88 12.28
C GLN A 59 16.43 10.34 13.74
N LYS A 60 15.23 10.76 14.15
CA LYS A 60 14.90 11.08 15.54
C LYS A 60 14.74 9.79 16.33
N GLU A 61 15.22 9.78 17.57
CA GLU A 61 15.29 8.57 18.40
C GLU A 61 13.95 7.85 18.57
N LEU A 62 12.84 8.59 18.70
CA LEU A 62 11.50 8.03 18.88
C LEU A 62 10.91 7.42 17.60
N ASP A 63 11.30 7.92 16.42
CA ASP A 63 10.72 7.54 15.12
C ASP A 63 11.72 6.82 14.21
N ARG A 64 12.91 6.47 14.72
CA ARG A 64 14.04 6.01 13.89
C ARG A 64 13.75 4.76 13.06
N ASP A 65 12.77 3.97 13.48
CA ASP A 65 12.38 2.70 12.86
C ASP A 65 11.06 2.83 12.07
N LEU A 66 10.60 4.06 11.81
CA LEU A 66 9.36 4.37 11.11
C LEU A 66 9.61 4.75 9.64
N ILE A 67 8.79 4.19 8.75
CA ILE A 67 8.58 4.69 7.39
C ILE A 67 7.19 5.33 7.34
N SER A 68 7.09 6.62 7.04
CA SER A 68 5.82 7.30 6.80
C SER A 68 5.54 7.38 5.30
N ILE A 69 4.32 7.04 4.88
CA ILE A 69 3.90 7.08 3.48
C ILE A 69 2.91 8.24 3.31
N HIS A 70 3.18 9.11 2.35
CA HIS A 70 2.29 10.18 1.96
C HIS A 70 2.13 10.18 0.44
N ASP A 71 0.88 10.10 -0.04
CA ASP A 71 0.60 10.23 -1.47
C ASP A 71 -0.57 11.17 -1.75
N THR A 72 -0.42 11.99 -2.80
CA THR A 72 -1.45 12.91 -3.28
C THR A 72 -2.23 12.33 -4.47
N CYS A 73 -2.10 11.03 -4.70
CA CYS A 73 -2.51 10.36 -5.93
C CYS A 73 -3.90 9.73 -5.77
N SER A 74 -4.89 10.56 -5.46
CA SER A 74 -6.26 10.14 -5.12
C SER A 74 -6.99 9.37 -6.22
N ASN A 75 -6.60 9.58 -7.48
CA ASN A 75 -7.23 8.96 -8.66
C ASN A 75 -6.49 7.69 -9.13
N MET A 76 -5.46 7.25 -8.40
CA MET A 76 -4.65 6.08 -8.74
C MET A 76 -5.00 4.93 -7.80
N PHE A 77 -5.25 3.75 -8.37
CA PHE A 77 -5.50 2.53 -7.60
C PHE A 77 -4.23 2.05 -6.89
N LEU A 78 -4.36 1.28 -5.80
CA LEU A 78 -3.21 0.77 -5.08
C LEU A 78 -2.32 -0.06 -5.99
N GLU A 79 -2.92 -0.93 -6.81
CA GLU A 79 -2.21 -1.78 -7.78
C GLU A 79 -1.27 -0.97 -8.69
N GLN A 80 -1.72 0.20 -9.14
CA GLN A 80 -0.91 1.10 -9.98
C GLN A 80 0.21 1.79 -9.18
N LYS A 81 0.02 2.02 -7.88
CA LYS A 81 1.02 2.61 -6.97
C LYS A 81 2.14 1.63 -6.61
N ILE A 82 1.88 0.32 -6.66
CA ILE A 82 2.83 -0.72 -6.19
C ILE A 82 4.19 -0.63 -6.88
N SER A 83 4.25 -0.33 -8.19
CA SER A 83 5.53 -0.17 -8.89
C SER A 83 6.35 0.99 -8.33
N PHE A 84 5.72 2.14 -8.07
CA PHE A 84 6.39 3.30 -7.48
C PHE A 84 6.81 3.04 -6.04
N PHE A 85 5.97 2.36 -5.24
CA PHE A 85 6.32 1.97 -3.88
C PHE A 85 7.53 1.03 -3.89
N ARG A 86 7.59 0.09 -4.84
CA ARG A 86 8.73 -0.81 -5.01
C ARG A 86 10.02 -0.05 -5.29
N ASP A 87 9.99 0.91 -6.21
CA ASP A 87 11.20 1.67 -6.57
C ASP A 87 11.69 2.55 -5.42
N ILE A 88 10.76 3.17 -4.68
CA ILE A 88 11.07 3.94 -3.47
C ILE A 88 11.66 3.03 -2.39
N LEU A 89 11.03 1.90 -2.08
CA LEU A 89 11.52 0.95 -1.07
C LEU A 89 12.90 0.38 -1.43
N LYS A 90 13.14 0.03 -2.70
CA LYS A 90 14.47 -0.35 -3.17
C LYS A 90 15.50 0.73 -2.88
N ARG A 91 15.15 2.00 -3.10
CA ARG A 91 16.06 3.12 -2.82
C ARG A 91 16.29 3.32 -1.32
N ILE A 92 15.23 3.25 -0.50
CA ILE A 92 15.32 3.34 0.96
C ILE A 92 16.26 2.25 1.49
N PHE A 93 16.01 0.98 1.19
CA PHE A 93 16.82 -0.12 1.73
C PHE A 93 18.27 -0.16 1.19
N LYS A 94 18.52 0.46 0.03
CA LYS A 94 19.88 0.66 -0.49
C LYS A 94 20.62 1.75 0.29
N ASP A 95 19.98 2.88 0.53
CA ASP A 95 20.60 4.05 1.18
C ASP A 95 20.70 3.88 2.70
N GLU A 96 19.69 3.28 3.32
CA GLU A 96 19.54 3.06 4.77
C GLU A 96 19.96 1.63 5.14
N LYS A 97 21.06 1.16 4.55
CA LYS A 97 21.52 -0.22 4.75
C LYS A 97 21.86 -0.46 6.23
N GLY A 98 21.18 -1.42 6.83
CA GLY A 98 21.34 -1.76 8.25
C GLY A 98 20.30 -1.11 9.18
N SER A 99 19.43 -0.25 8.66
CA SER A 99 18.28 0.26 9.41
C SER A 99 17.28 -0.87 9.69
N ASN A 100 16.70 -0.85 10.88
CA ASN A 100 15.79 -1.89 11.38
C ASN A 100 14.35 -1.37 11.45
N PHE A 101 13.82 -0.94 10.29
CA PHE A 101 12.45 -0.45 10.21
C PHE A 101 11.47 -1.50 10.74
N ASN A 102 10.69 -1.12 11.75
CA ASN A 102 9.74 -2.00 12.43
C ASN A 102 8.29 -1.51 12.28
N SER A 103 8.09 -0.30 11.74
CA SER A 103 6.79 0.33 11.64
C SER A 103 6.62 1.10 10.33
N ILE A 104 5.40 1.10 9.80
CA ILE A 104 4.99 1.95 8.69
C ILE A 104 3.77 2.73 9.13
N PHE A 105 3.83 4.05 9.01
CA PHE A 105 2.62 4.86 9.03
C PHE A 105 2.13 4.99 7.59
N TYR A 106 1.09 4.23 7.22
CA TYR A 106 0.52 4.30 5.88
C TYR A 106 -0.38 5.53 5.71
N GLY A 107 -0.85 6.08 6.82
CA GLY A 107 -1.80 7.19 6.81
C GLY A 107 -3.20 6.72 6.50
N ASP A 108 -3.90 7.50 5.68
CA ASP A 108 -5.35 7.44 5.52
C ASP A 108 -5.79 6.56 4.33
N PHE A 109 -6.63 5.57 4.61
CA PHE A 109 -7.27 4.73 3.59
C PHE A 109 -8.19 5.51 2.63
N PHE A 110 -8.73 6.66 3.03
CA PHE A 110 -9.60 7.50 2.19
C PHE A 110 -8.92 7.96 0.90
N ASN A 111 -7.61 8.20 0.93
CA ASN A 111 -6.82 8.54 -0.26
C ASN A 111 -6.59 7.34 -1.18
N ASN A 112 -7.09 6.17 -0.81
CA ASN A 112 -7.06 4.93 -1.57
C ASN A 112 -8.47 4.33 -1.68
N PRO A 113 -9.27 4.73 -2.70
CA PRO A 113 -10.65 4.28 -2.85
C PRO A 113 -10.80 2.75 -2.85
N GLU A 114 -9.82 2.03 -3.39
CA GLU A 114 -9.79 0.56 -3.41
C GLU A 114 -9.75 -0.05 -2.00
N LEU A 115 -8.85 0.45 -1.13
CA LEU A 115 -8.75 -0.02 0.25
C LEU A 115 -10.00 0.35 1.05
N SER A 116 -10.53 1.56 0.83
CA SER A 116 -11.77 2.03 1.45
C SER A 116 -12.96 1.15 1.07
N GLU A 117 -13.08 0.78 -0.21
CA GLU A 117 -14.12 -0.09 -0.71
C GLU A 117 -13.99 -1.52 -0.14
N LYS A 118 -12.79 -2.10 -0.18
CA LYS A 118 -12.50 -3.41 0.42
C LYS A 118 -12.86 -3.43 1.91
N LEU A 119 -12.58 -2.35 2.65
CA LEU A 119 -12.96 -2.20 4.04
C LEU A 119 -14.48 -2.18 4.26
N ALA A 120 -15.21 -1.41 3.44
CA ALA A 120 -16.66 -1.34 3.52
C ALA A 120 -17.31 -2.70 3.22
N ILE A 121 -16.82 -3.43 2.20
CA ILE A 121 -17.29 -4.78 1.85
C ILE A 121 -17.00 -5.76 2.99
N ALA A 122 -15.76 -5.77 3.51
CA ALA A 122 -15.38 -6.63 4.62
C ALA A 122 -16.29 -6.42 5.85
N ALA A 123 -16.58 -5.17 6.20
CA ALA A 123 -17.45 -4.84 7.32
C ALA A 123 -18.92 -5.18 7.05
N HIS A 124 -19.38 -5.12 5.80
CA HIS A 124 -20.70 -5.63 5.43
C HIS A 124 -20.79 -7.15 5.66
N GLU A 125 -19.77 -7.91 5.32
CA GLU A 125 -19.78 -9.37 5.48
C GLU A 125 -19.67 -9.81 6.95
N ASP A 126 -19.07 -8.98 7.80
CA ASP A 126 -18.76 -9.33 9.18
C ASP A 126 -19.93 -9.06 10.14
N LYS A 127 -20.32 -10.08 10.91
CA LYS A 127 -21.42 -9.98 11.89
C LYS A 127 -21.06 -9.15 13.12
N GLY A 128 -19.76 -8.93 13.37
CA GLY A 128 -19.24 -8.07 14.42
C GLY A 128 -19.40 -6.58 14.11
N TRP A 129 -19.78 -6.19 12.89
CA TRP A 129 -20.09 -4.81 12.56
C TRP A 129 -21.60 -4.51 12.60
N ASN A 130 -22.00 -3.50 13.37
CA ASN A 130 -23.36 -3.01 13.41
C ASN A 130 -23.62 -2.02 12.27
N LYS A 131 -24.14 -2.53 11.16
CA LYS A 131 -24.48 -1.75 9.95
C LYS A 131 -25.54 -0.68 10.18
N ARG A 132 -26.32 -0.74 11.27
CA ARG A 132 -27.32 0.29 11.59
C ARG A 132 -26.70 1.48 12.31
N THR A 133 -25.68 1.24 13.14
CA THR A 133 -25.05 2.28 13.97
C THR A 133 -23.68 2.70 13.46
N GLY A 134 -23.06 1.94 12.56
CA GLY A 134 -21.71 2.19 12.06
C GLY A 134 -20.64 2.00 13.13
N LYS A 135 -20.78 0.96 13.97
CA LYS A 135 -19.87 0.66 15.07
C LYS A 135 -19.68 -0.84 15.23
N ALA A 136 -18.62 -1.27 15.91
CA ALA A 136 -18.51 -2.64 16.36
C ALA A 136 -19.69 -3.03 17.26
N MET A 137 -20.14 -4.28 17.17
CA MET A 137 -21.19 -4.87 18.02
C MET A 137 -20.73 -5.02 19.47
N SER A 138 -19.43 -5.13 19.69
CA SER A 138 -18.78 -5.23 21.00
C SER A 138 -17.38 -4.66 20.94
N GLY A 139 -16.91 -4.07 22.04
CA GLY A 139 -15.54 -3.57 22.17
C GLY A 139 -15.31 -2.23 21.46
N ASP A 140 -14.03 -1.94 21.23
CA ASP A 140 -13.58 -0.72 20.58
C ASP A 140 -13.60 -0.87 19.04
N SER A 141 -14.10 0.15 18.34
CA SER A 141 -14.20 0.11 16.87
C SER A 141 -12.83 0.10 16.18
N ASN A 142 -11.79 0.72 16.75
CA ASN A 142 -10.47 0.69 16.14
C ASN A 142 -9.89 -0.72 16.20
N ALA A 143 -9.96 -1.36 17.37
CA ALA A 143 -9.51 -2.75 17.55
C ALA A 143 -10.28 -3.72 16.65
N PHE A 144 -11.60 -3.55 16.50
CA PHE A 144 -12.40 -4.34 15.56
C PHE A 144 -11.93 -4.16 14.10
N ILE A 145 -11.69 -2.92 13.67
CA ILE A 145 -11.26 -2.64 12.29
C ILE A 145 -9.83 -3.15 12.04
N GLU A 146 -8.92 -3.05 13.01
CA GLU A 146 -7.60 -3.66 12.94
C GLU A 146 -7.69 -5.18 12.68
N ASP A 147 -8.47 -5.90 13.49
CA ASP A 147 -8.67 -7.34 13.35
C ASP A 147 -9.31 -7.68 12.00
N LEU A 148 -10.34 -6.92 11.59
CA LEU A 148 -11.03 -7.11 10.32
C LEU A 148 -10.06 -6.93 9.13
N ILE A 149 -9.23 -5.89 9.13
CA ILE A 149 -8.25 -5.61 8.07
C ILE A 149 -7.25 -6.74 7.94
N ASN A 150 -6.71 -7.22 9.07
CA ASN A 150 -5.78 -8.34 9.10
C ASN A 150 -6.45 -9.66 8.67
N THR A 151 -7.62 -9.98 9.20
CA THR A 151 -8.33 -11.24 8.90
C THR A 151 -8.77 -11.33 7.44
N LYS A 152 -9.25 -10.21 6.87
CA LYS A 152 -9.71 -10.14 5.48
C LYS A 152 -8.60 -9.82 4.48
N GLN A 153 -7.37 -9.59 4.95
CA GLN A 153 -6.20 -9.31 4.12
C GLN A 153 -6.45 -8.16 3.12
N ILE A 154 -7.07 -7.07 3.59
CA ILE A 154 -7.46 -5.92 2.74
C ILE A 154 -6.26 -5.31 2.01
N TYR A 155 -5.06 -5.43 2.59
CA TYR A 155 -3.80 -4.87 2.10
C TYR A 155 -2.91 -5.90 1.36
N ASN A 156 -3.46 -6.98 0.82
CA ASN A 156 -2.71 -8.07 0.15
C ASN A 156 -1.64 -7.59 -0.85
N ASN A 157 -1.91 -6.55 -1.65
CA ASN A 157 -0.94 -6.00 -2.61
C ASN A 157 0.30 -5.40 -1.92
N LEU A 158 0.12 -4.76 -0.77
CA LEU A 158 1.23 -4.28 0.06
C LEU A 158 1.98 -5.45 0.69
N GLU A 159 1.26 -6.46 1.17
CA GLU A 159 1.89 -7.64 1.76
C GLU A 159 2.79 -8.37 0.75
N LEU A 160 2.33 -8.52 -0.50
CA LEU A 160 3.11 -9.08 -1.60
C LEU A 160 4.34 -8.22 -1.93
N LEU A 161 4.20 -6.91 -1.93
CA LEU A 161 5.33 -5.99 -2.14
C LEU A 161 6.41 -6.15 -1.07
N PHE A 162 6.04 -6.17 0.21
CA PHE A 162 7.02 -6.30 1.30
C PHE A 162 7.70 -7.68 1.31
N LYS A 163 7.01 -8.73 0.87
CA LYS A 163 7.60 -10.07 0.66
C LYS A 163 8.78 -10.05 -0.31
N GLU A 164 8.80 -9.15 -1.31
CA GLU A 164 9.94 -8.99 -2.23
C GLU A 164 11.24 -8.57 -1.51
N PHE A 165 11.11 -7.97 -0.33
CA PHE A 165 12.22 -7.52 0.52
C PHE A 165 12.49 -8.46 1.71
N ASN A 166 11.94 -9.68 1.69
CA ASN A 166 11.98 -10.64 2.80
C ASN A 166 11.36 -10.10 4.11
N LEU A 167 10.33 -9.26 3.97
CA LEU A 167 9.59 -8.64 5.08
C LEU A 167 8.12 -9.04 5.03
N SER A 168 7.53 -9.19 6.21
CA SER A 168 6.10 -9.32 6.42
C SER A 168 5.55 -8.06 7.06
N ILE A 169 4.32 -7.70 6.72
CA ILE A 169 3.61 -6.59 7.34
C ILE A 169 2.27 -7.04 7.89
N LYS A 170 1.87 -6.43 9.01
CA LYS A 170 0.53 -6.57 9.60
C LYS A 170 0.06 -5.25 10.14
N VAL A 171 -1.22 -4.95 10.02
CA VAL A 171 -1.77 -3.78 10.71
C VAL A 171 -1.61 -3.99 12.21
N SER A 172 -0.96 -3.04 12.87
CA SER A 172 -0.65 -3.07 14.31
C SER A 172 -1.41 -2.03 15.10
N SER A 173 -1.98 -1.03 14.42
CA SER A 173 -2.89 -0.07 15.01
C SER A 173 -3.74 0.58 13.93
N VAL A 174 -4.97 0.92 14.31
CA VAL A 174 -5.89 1.72 13.53
C VAL A 174 -6.38 2.88 14.39
N GLU A 175 -6.52 4.07 13.80
CA GLU A 175 -7.12 5.22 14.49
C GLU A 175 -8.14 5.94 13.61
N LYS A 176 -8.98 6.76 14.26
CA LYS A 176 -9.93 7.66 13.59
C LYS A 176 -10.80 6.94 12.55
N VAL A 177 -11.35 5.78 12.92
CA VAL A 177 -12.31 5.07 12.09
C VAL A 177 -13.51 5.97 11.82
N LEU A 178 -13.79 6.23 10.54
CA LEU A 178 -14.99 6.94 10.11
C LEU A 178 -15.91 6.00 9.35
N ALA A 179 -17.20 6.17 9.57
CA ALA A 179 -18.25 5.41 8.91
C ALA A 179 -19.32 6.35 8.36
N ARG A 180 -19.91 5.99 7.22
CA ARG A 180 -20.96 6.74 6.53
C ARG A 180 -21.97 5.79 5.91
N ARG A 181 -23.13 6.31 5.52
CA ARG A 181 -24.12 5.48 4.83
C ARG A 181 -23.56 5.06 3.47
N ALA A 182 -23.89 3.85 3.02
CA ALA A 182 -23.37 3.30 1.79
C ALA A 182 -23.60 4.22 0.58
N TYR A 183 -24.78 4.86 0.47
CA TYR A 183 -25.06 5.78 -0.64
C TYR A 183 -24.21 7.06 -0.65
N GLU A 184 -23.54 7.39 0.45
CA GLU A 184 -22.68 8.58 0.59
C GLU A 184 -21.24 8.30 0.15
N LEU A 185 -20.90 7.04 -0.15
CA LEU A 185 -19.58 6.62 -0.58
C LEU A 185 -19.46 6.76 -2.10
N SER A 186 -18.33 7.29 -2.58
CA SER A 186 -18.08 7.53 -4.01
C SER A 186 -18.12 6.26 -4.87
N TYR A 187 -17.91 5.10 -4.24
CA TYR A 187 -17.94 3.77 -4.84
C TYR A 187 -19.26 3.00 -4.55
N TYR A 188 -20.34 3.69 -4.15
CA TYR A 188 -21.62 3.04 -3.83
C TYR A 188 -22.17 2.16 -4.96
N ASN A 189 -22.01 2.57 -6.22
CA ASN A 189 -22.46 1.75 -7.36
C ASN A 189 -21.78 0.37 -7.40
N SER A 190 -20.56 0.26 -6.88
CA SER A 190 -19.87 -1.01 -6.75
C SER A 190 -20.41 -1.80 -5.54
N LEU A 191 -20.59 -1.15 -4.40
CA LEU A 191 -21.21 -1.74 -3.20
C LEU A 191 -22.60 -2.32 -3.48
N GLN A 192 -23.41 -1.60 -4.26
CA GLN A 192 -24.75 -2.05 -4.64
C GLN A 192 -24.72 -3.35 -5.43
N LYS A 193 -23.72 -3.56 -6.30
CA LYS A 193 -23.55 -4.82 -7.04
C LYS A 193 -23.21 -5.99 -6.11
N GLN A 194 -22.64 -5.70 -4.93
CA GLN A 194 -22.40 -6.68 -3.86
C GLN A 194 -23.61 -6.90 -2.96
N GLY A 195 -24.77 -6.30 -3.27
CA GLY A 195 -26.00 -6.45 -2.48
C GLY A 195 -26.05 -5.59 -1.21
N ILE A 196 -25.15 -4.62 -1.06
CA ILE A 196 -25.10 -3.72 0.09
C ILE A 196 -26.26 -2.73 0.04
N ASP A 197 -27.08 -2.69 1.11
CA ASP A 197 -28.20 -1.74 1.20
C ASP A 197 -27.70 -0.31 1.41
N LYS A 198 -28.34 0.64 0.71
CA LYS A 198 -27.99 2.06 0.75
C LYS A 198 -27.91 2.66 2.17
N LYS A 199 -28.72 2.16 3.11
CA LYS A 199 -28.84 2.70 4.46
C LYS A 199 -27.80 2.14 5.42
N GLU A 200 -27.09 1.09 5.05
CA GLU A 200 -26.02 0.54 5.89
C GLU A 200 -24.94 1.60 6.13
N ILE A 201 -24.52 1.72 7.38
CA ILE A 201 -23.42 2.59 7.81
C ILE A 201 -22.15 1.73 7.85
N LEU A 202 -21.23 1.98 6.93
CA LEU A 202 -20.03 1.19 6.70
C LEU A 202 -18.76 2.01 6.96
N PRO A 203 -17.70 1.39 7.51
CA PRO A 203 -16.42 2.05 7.69
C PRO A 203 -15.80 2.28 6.31
N PHE A 204 -15.24 3.47 6.11
CA PHE A 204 -14.65 3.88 4.82
C PHE A 204 -13.29 4.54 4.96
N HIS A 205 -12.88 4.90 6.18
CA HIS A 205 -11.63 5.61 6.44
C HIS A 205 -11.08 5.15 7.78
N CYS A 206 -9.76 5.03 7.84
CA CYS A 206 -9.01 4.96 9.08
C CYS A 206 -7.54 5.34 8.83
N LEU A 207 -6.87 5.82 9.88
CA LEU A 207 -5.42 5.94 9.90
C LEU A 207 -4.82 4.58 10.25
N THR A 208 -3.81 4.14 9.51
CA THR A 208 -3.27 2.77 9.63
C THR A 208 -1.77 2.77 9.89
N TRP A 209 -1.37 1.97 10.87
CA TRP A 209 0.01 1.63 11.15
C TRP A 209 0.23 0.15 10.87
N PHE A 210 1.32 -0.17 10.20
CA PHE A 210 1.78 -1.54 10.02
C PHE A 210 3.00 -1.81 10.88
N SER A 211 3.04 -2.99 11.50
CA SER A 211 4.28 -3.57 11.99
C SER A 211 5.02 -4.27 10.85
N ILE A 212 6.34 -4.15 10.82
CA ILE A 212 7.24 -4.84 9.89
C ILE A 212 8.01 -5.91 10.67
N LYS A 213 8.12 -7.12 10.11
CA LYS A 213 8.97 -8.19 10.64
C LYS A 213 9.68 -8.95 9.53
N PRO A 214 10.93 -9.40 9.72
CA PRO A 214 11.56 -10.34 8.80
C PRO A 214 10.71 -11.60 8.61
N ILE A 215 10.68 -12.12 7.39
CA ILE A 215 10.15 -13.46 7.12
C ILE A 215 11.26 -14.45 7.48
N ASN A 216 10.98 -15.30 8.47
CA ASN A 216 11.85 -16.41 8.87
C ASN A 216 11.54 -17.66 8.02
#